data_AF-A0A958KXN5-F1
#
_entry.id   AF-A0A958KXN5-F1
#
_cell.length_a   1.000
_cell.length_b   1.000
_cell.length_c   1.000
_cell.angle_alpha   90.00
_cell.angle_beta   90.00
_cell.angle_gamma   90.00
#
_symmetry.space_group_name_H-M   'P 1'
#
loop_
_entity.id
_entity.type
_entity.pdbx_description
1 polymer ?
#
loop_
_entity_poly.entity_id
_entity_poly.type
_entity_poly.pdbx_seq_one_letter_code
_entity_poly.pdbx_strand_id
1 'polypeptide(L)'
;MYSNILLKVAMGVLVLTSIIGCSKEEEPYHEIARIELKGARCLSDSIKKIETFFAGKSTAKEVDAIWTCYSFALRTFDKYVQGENKNSYTSNELRNFLETYFLKEDLKKSRRTHIISDALLDEMMIIKRLFLGGSTNSLKKDELLKTLDLIVVFKKITEDLLPHSKLLFTSGSQTPPSEAEFKAAEQALSKASADLVSFLNQRTSRYEMANLNRLLNELHLFFRDLDPNSKFGKVHIYVPIIAKLKALLLNTNSFAIEASEWPAVGELLSQVAAIGLRAQYTFDVESLYSIEKLDLLERTSRMGLEIVKNSFSYRDHGAIAVSQFLDLIDELEAIDLLPLALTADDAKHMTSRFLDLVLNPEEKYPVSGLTLSKLGYLETEINGWAQVQKLMIRKEENDGNPFWRQMKMVLNSPFSLSLDTLERIVLDGDTAATNIEGATRLNWARAGLSMLFNAYIADPARRKTMNLSTKELHNAFIDLRPIFIGLDLIDKDDFIYDQSLFRDANLFMPRSD
;
A
#
# COMPACT_ATOMS: atom_id res chain seq x y z
N MET A 1 5.26 1.46 -6.82
CA MET A 1 5.07 -0.01 -6.84
C MET A 1 3.68 -0.41 -6.33
N TYR A 2 3.16 0.24 -5.28
CA TYR A 2 1.92 -0.16 -4.60
C TYR A 2 0.60 0.18 -5.34
N SER A 3 0.53 1.33 -6.02
CA SER A 3 -0.66 1.72 -6.82
C SER A 3 -0.98 0.74 -7.97
N ASN A 4 0.07 0.07 -8.48
CA ASN A 4 -0.03 -0.87 -9.59
C ASN A 4 -0.83 -2.14 -9.25
N ILE A 5 -0.87 -2.52 -7.98
CA ILE A 5 -1.29 -3.85 -7.55
C ILE A 5 -2.77 -4.05 -7.82
N LEU A 6 -3.64 -3.17 -7.33
CA LEU A 6 -5.09 -3.38 -7.37
C LEU A 6 -5.65 -3.44 -8.80
N LEU A 7 -5.11 -2.62 -9.68
CA LEU A 7 -5.57 -2.58 -11.07
C LEU A 7 -4.94 -3.69 -11.91
N LYS A 8 -3.69 -4.08 -11.65
CA LYS A 8 -3.08 -5.31 -12.18
C LYS A 8 -3.89 -6.53 -11.79
N VAL A 9 -4.29 -6.60 -10.53
CA VAL A 9 -5.20 -7.63 -10.01
C VAL A 9 -6.51 -7.58 -10.78
N ALA A 10 -7.24 -6.46 -10.80
CA ALA A 10 -8.53 -6.37 -11.46
C ALA A 10 -8.48 -6.72 -12.96
N MET A 11 -7.50 -6.19 -13.71
CA MET A 11 -7.30 -6.54 -15.12
C MET A 11 -6.79 -7.96 -15.34
N GLY A 12 -5.89 -8.49 -14.51
CA GLY A 12 -5.45 -9.89 -14.60
C GLY A 12 -6.60 -10.86 -14.32
N VAL A 13 -7.38 -10.58 -13.27
CA VAL A 13 -8.61 -11.28 -12.92
C VAL A 13 -9.61 -11.27 -14.08
N LEU A 14 -9.73 -10.19 -14.84
CA LEU A 14 -10.59 -10.10 -16.04
C LEU A 14 -10.17 -10.89 -17.26
N VAL A 15 -8.89 -10.74 -17.58
CA VAL A 15 -8.21 -11.44 -18.67
C VAL A 15 -8.46 -12.93 -18.53
N LEU A 16 -8.64 -13.37 -17.29
CA LEU A 16 -8.86 -14.75 -16.95
C LEU A 16 -10.31 -15.09 -16.54
N THR A 17 -11.15 -14.21 -16.01
CA THR A 17 -12.58 -14.56 -15.75
C THR A 17 -13.41 -14.75 -17.01
N SER A 18 -12.93 -14.24 -18.14
CA SER A 18 -13.44 -14.60 -19.47
C SER A 18 -12.99 -16.00 -19.92
N ILE A 19 -12.24 -16.69 -19.08
CA ILE A 19 -11.50 -17.89 -19.38
C ILE A 19 -11.83 -18.85 -18.21
N ILE A 20 -12.82 -19.72 -18.35
CA ILE A 20 -12.81 -21.09 -17.78
C ILE A 20 -13.24 -21.31 -16.30
N GLY A 21 -13.65 -22.57 -16.03
CA GLY A 21 -13.57 -23.24 -14.72
C GLY A 21 -13.11 -24.71 -14.68
N CYS A 22 -13.32 -25.43 -13.56
CA CYS A 22 -12.95 -26.85 -13.38
C CYS A 22 -14.13 -27.84 -13.12
N SER A 23 -14.03 -29.04 -13.72
CA SER A 23 -14.68 -30.29 -13.33
C SER A 23 -13.61 -31.39 -13.38
N LYS A 24 -13.46 -32.14 -12.29
CA LYS A 24 -12.66 -33.37 -12.24
C LYS A 24 -13.60 -34.54 -12.45
N GLU A 25 -13.63 -35.06 -13.67
CA GLU A 25 -14.03 -36.43 -13.96
C GLU A 25 -13.40 -36.83 -15.30
N GLU A 26 -12.90 -38.06 -15.40
CA GLU A 26 -12.29 -38.64 -16.60
C GLU A 26 -13.35 -38.81 -17.68
N GLU A 27 -13.71 -37.74 -18.39
CA GLU A 27 -14.72 -37.79 -19.43
C GLU A 27 -14.13 -38.01 -20.83
N PRO A 28 -14.84 -38.73 -21.71
CA PRO A 28 -14.40 -38.98 -23.07
C PRO A 28 -14.29 -37.68 -23.89
N TYR A 29 -13.13 -37.46 -24.49
CA TYR A 29 -12.84 -36.32 -25.35
C TYR A 29 -13.83 -36.21 -26.52
N HIS A 30 -14.66 -35.17 -26.54
CA HIS A 30 -15.47 -34.82 -27.71
C HIS A 30 -14.66 -33.95 -28.67
N GLU A 31 -14.47 -34.41 -29.91
CA GLU A 31 -13.71 -33.69 -30.93
C GLU A 31 -14.45 -32.41 -31.35
N ILE A 32 -13.89 -31.25 -31.01
CA ILE A 32 -14.42 -29.96 -31.45
C ILE A 32 -14.17 -29.84 -32.95
N ALA A 33 -15.22 -29.62 -33.74
CA ALA A 33 -15.11 -29.43 -35.19
C ALA A 33 -14.03 -28.37 -35.49
N ARG A 34 -13.05 -28.70 -36.34
CA ARG A 34 -11.97 -27.77 -36.72
C ARG A 34 -12.55 -26.60 -37.49
N ILE A 35 -12.72 -25.47 -36.80
CA ILE A 35 -13.16 -24.22 -37.41
C ILE A 35 -11.93 -23.33 -37.60
N GLU A 36 -11.70 -22.85 -38.82
CA GLU A 36 -10.73 -21.77 -39.06
C GLU A 36 -11.31 -20.44 -38.56
N LEU A 37 -10.92 -20.06 -37.34
CA LEU A 37 -11.32 -18.79 -36.75
C LEU A 37 -10.40 -17.66 -37.20
N LYS A 38 -10.91 -16.76 -38.03
CA LYS A 38 -10.24 -15.48 -38.31
C LYS A 38 -10.11 -14.69 -37.01
N GLY A 39 -8.87 -14.40 -36.59
CA GLY A 39 -8.60 -13.67 -35.34
C GLY A 39 -8.16 -14.55 -34.15
N ALA A 40 -7.94 -15.85 -34.36
CA ALA A 40 -7.43 -16.84 -33.41
C ALA A 40 -6.11 -16.51 -32.66
N ARG A 41 -5.50 -15.33 -32.88
CA ARG A 41 -4.25 -14.91 -32.20
C ARG A 41 -4.44 -13.74 -31.25
N CYS A 42 -5.65 -13.23 -31.13
CA CYS A 42 -5.83 -11.94 -30.49
C CYS A 42 -5.54 -11.98 -28.98
N LEU A 43 -5.69 -13.13 -28.28
CA LEU A 43 -5.49 -13.20 -26.83
C LEU A 43 -4.02 -13.07 -26.45
N SER A 44 -3.11 -13.78 -27.10
CA SER A 44 -1.67 -13.64 -26.82
C SER A 44 -1.16 -12.22 -27.11
N ASP A 45 -1.66 -11.60 -28.19
CA ASP A 45 -1.39 -10.18 -28.47
C ASP A 45 -2.01 -9.23 -27.43
N SER A 46 -3.17 -9.58 -26.88
CA SER A 46 -3.84 -8.77 -25.85
C SER A 46 -3.05 -8.77 -24.56
N ILE A 47 -2.44 -9.89 -24.19
CA ILE A 47 -1.59 -9.99 -23.00
C ILE A 47 -0.39 -9.04 -23.09
N LYS A 48 0.32 -9.02 -24.22
CA LYS A 48 1.42 -8.06 -24.45
C LYS A 48 0.95 -6.60 -24.39
N LYS A 49 -0.25 -6.31 -24.88
CA LYS A 49 -0.85 -4.96 -24.80
C LYS A 49 -1.20 -4.61 -23.35
N ILE A 50 -1.63 -5.55 -22.53
CA ILE A 50 -1.90 -5.33 -21.10
C ILE A 50 -0.61 -4.99 -20.35
N GLU A 51 0.49 -5.68 -20.65
CA GLU A 51 1.80 -5.32 -20.10
C GLU A 51 2.23 -3.91 -20.54
N THR A 52 1.98 -3.56 -21.80
CA THR A 52 2.22 -2.22 -22.33
C THR A 52 1.39 -1.15 -21.61
N PHE A 53 0.15 -1.49 -21.23
CA PHE A 53 -0.73 -0.60 -20.47
C PHE A 53 -0.16 -0.35 -19.07
N PHE A 54 0.25 -1.41 -18.38
CA PHE A 54 0.93 -1.31 -17.08
C PHE A 54 2.34 -0.73 -17.15
N ALA A 55 2.94 -0.69 -18.34
CA ALA A 55 4.16 0.07 -18.58
C ALA A 55 3.88 1.56 -18.85
N GLY A 56 2.61 1.99 -18.87
CA GLY A 56 2.21 3.37 -19.16
C GLY A 56 2.49 3.79 -20.61
N LYS A 57 2.50 2.83 -21.54
CA LYS A 57 2.89 3.03 -22.95
C LYS A 57 1.77 2.73 -23.96
N SER A 58 0.60 2.30 -23.49
CA SER A 58 -0.50 1.94 -24.38
C SER A 58 -1.18 3.13 -25.01
N THR A 59 -1.78 2.88 -26.17
CA THR A 59 -2.70 3.78 -26.87
C THR A 59 -4.15 3.36 -26.66
N ALA A 60 -5.10 4.28 -26.92
CA ALA A 60 -6.54 3.97 -26.83
C ALA A 60 -6.95 2.82 -27.76
N LYS A 61 -6.34 2.75 -28.96
CA LYS A 61 -6.57 1.66 -29.92
C LYS A 61 -6.09 0.31 -29.41
N GLU A 62 -4.97 0.26 -28.68
CA GLU A 62 -4.48 -0.98 -28.08
C GLU A 62 -5.39 -1.44 -26.94
N VAL A 63 -5.85 -0.52 -26.10
CA VAL A 63 -6.84 -0.81 -25.05
C VAL A 63 -8.14 -1.34 -25.66
N ASP A 64 -8.68 -0.69 -26.68
CA ASP A 64 -9.87 -1.16 -27.39
C ASP A 64 -9.68 -2.56 -28.01
N ALA A 65 -8.50 -2.82 -28.60
CA ALA A 65 -8.17 -4.10 -29.20
C ALA A 65 -8.13 -5.25 -28.17
N ILE A 66 -7.67 -4.98 -26.94
CA ILE A 66 -7.69 -5.94 -25.83
C ILE A 66 -9.13 -6.40 -25.57
N TRP A 67 -10.04 -5.46 -25.33
CA TRP A 67 -11.41 -5.78 -24.93
C TRP A 67 -12.28 -6.31 -26.07
N THR A 68 -12.01 -5.85 -27.30
CA THR A 68 -12.62 -6.41 -28.52
C THR A 68 -12.23 -7.87 -28.69
N CYS A 69 -10.97 -8.23 -28.41
CA CYS A 69 -10.54 -9.63 -28.47
C CYS A 69 -11.27 -10.50 -27.45
N TYR A 70 -11.34 -10.10 -26.17
CA TYR A 70 -12.04 -10.89 -25.15
C TYR A 70 -13.53 -11.07 -25.49
N SER A 71 -14.18 -9.99 -25.91
CA SER A 71 -15.59 -10.04 -26.33
C SER A 71 -15.79 -10.98 -27.52
N PHE A 72 -14.88 -10.94 -28.50
CA PHE A 72 -14.92 -11.81 -29.66
C PHE A 72 -14.70 -13.28 -29.29
N ALA A 73 -13.73 -13.57 -28.42
CA ALA A 73 -13.45 -14.93 -27.95
C ALA A 73 -14.68 -15.54 -27.25
N LEU A 74 -15.31 -14.80 -26.33
CA LEU A 74 -16.50 -15.27 -25.61
C LEU A 74 -17.73 -15.45 -26.51
N ARG A 75 -17.98 -14.52 -27.43
CA ARG A 75 -19.09 -14.67 -28.40
C ARG A 75 -18.87 -15.84 -29.34
N THR A 76 -17.61 -16.10 -29.71
CA THR A 76 -17.24 -17.25 -30.54
C THR A 76 -17.42 -18.55 -29.76
N PHE A 77 -17.02 -18.57 -28.48
CA PHE A 77 -17.29 -19.70 -27.59
C PHE A 77 -18.78 -20.02 -27.51
N ASP A 78 -19.63 -19.04 -27.17
CA ASP A 78 -21.09 -19.22 -27.08
C ASP A 78 -21.70 -19.76 -28.37
N LYS A 79 -21.18 -19.30 -29.52
CA LYS A 79 -21.72 -19.66 -30.84
C LYS A 79 -21.36 -21.09 -31.25
N TYR A 80 -20.14 -21.53 -30.95
CA TYR A 80 -19.59 -22.76 -31.53
C TYR A 80 -19.43 -23.91 -30.54
N VAL A 81 -19.42 -23.64 -29.23
CA VAL A 81 -19.41 -24.67 -28.20
C VAL A 81 -20.85 -24.94 -27.79
N GLN A 82 -21.32 -26.17 -27.97
CA GLN A 82 -22.69 -26.54 -27.58
C GLN A 82 -22.83 -26.73 -26.07
N GLY A 83 -21.73 -27.13 -25.42
CA GLY A 83 -21.71 -27.61 -24.05
C GLY A 83 -22.25 -29.03 -23.95
N GLU A 84 -21.69 -29.82 -23.04
CA GLU A 84 -22.23 -31.13 -22.65
C GLU A 84 -23.69 -30.98 -22.16
N ASN A 85 -23.96 -29.89 -21.44
CA ASN A 85 -25.28 -29.54 -20.94
C ASN A 85 -25.89 -28.39 -21.78
N LYS A 86 -27.15 -28.54 -22.19
CA LYS A 86 -27.83 -27.61 -23.12
C LYS A 86 -27.73 -26.12 -22.74
N ASN A 87 -27.69 -25.81 -21.44
CA ASN A 87 -27.71 -24.44 -20.91
C ASN A 87 -26.48 -24.07 -20.07
N SER A 88 -25.47 -24.93 -20.04
CA SER A 88 -24.26 -24.67 -19.27
C SER A 88 -23.06 -25.34 -19.89
N TYR A 89 -21.94 -24.64 -19.82
CA TYR A 89 -20.65 -25.13 -20.22
C TYR A 89 -19.96 -25.70 -18.99
N THR A 90 -19.34 -26.85 -19.18
CA THR A 90 -18.23 -27.18 -18.32
C THR A 90 -17.11 -26.23 -18.66
N SER A 91 -16.10 -26.43 -17.89
CA SER A 91 -15.24 -25.40 -17.49
C SER A 91 -13.95 -25.76 -18.24
N ASN A 92 -13.54 -27.03 -18.24
CA ASN A 92 -12.63 -27.63 -19.21
C ASN A 92 -13.00 -27.37 -20.68
N GLU A 93 -14.29 -27.34 -21.03
CA GLU A 93 -14.71 -26.98 -22.40
C GLU A 93 -14.21 -25.60 -22.82
N LEU A 94 -14.33 -24.61 -21.92
CA LEU A 94 -13.83 -23.27 -22.15
C LEU A 94 -12.30 -23.25 -22.22
N ARG A 95 -11.60 -24.09 -21.44
CA ARG A 95 -10.13 -24.18 -21.42
C ARG A 95 -9.65 -24.67 -22.76
N ASN A 96 -10.15 -25.83 -23.13
CA ASN A 96 -9.79 -26.52 -24.34
C ASN A 96 -10.08 -25.63 -25.54
N PHE A 97 -11.20 -24.91 -25.53
CA PHE A 97 -11.52 -23.94 -26.56
C PHE A 97 -10.48 -22.81 -26.65
N LEU A 98 -10.18 -22.13 -25.54
CA LEU A 98 -9.25 -20.99 -25.55
C LEU A 98 -7.82 -21.41 -25.87
N GLU A 99 -7.35 -22.51 -25.32
CA GLU A 99 -6.03 -23.07 -25.62
C GLU A 99 -5.92 -23.48 -27.09
N THR A 100 -6.95 -24.14 -27.63
CA THR A 100 -6.95 -24.62 -29.01
C THR A 100 -7.03 -23.50 -30.04
N TYR A 101 -7.85 -22.49 -29.77
CA TYR A 101 -8.21 -21.49 -30.77
C TYR A 101 -7.60 -20.11 -30.55
N PHE A 102 -7.13 -19.78 -29.35
CA PHE A 102 -6.66 -18.43 -29.04
C PHE A 102 -5.22 -18.38 -28.47
N LEU A 103 -4.67 -19.51 -28.00
CA LEU A 103 -3.32 -19.59 -27.41
C LEU A 103 -2.36 -20.53 -28.17
N LYS A 104 -2.83 -21.24 -29.21
CA LYS A 104 -2.15 -22.40 -29.82
C LYS A 104 -0.83 -22.13 -30.54
N GLU A 105 -0.63 -20.94 -31.10
CA GLU A 105 0.51 -20.71 -32.00
C GLU A 105 1.84 -20.40 -31.30
N ASP A 106 1.79 -19.85 -30.07
CA ASP A 106 2.99 -19.64 -29.25
C ASP A 106 3.55 -20.97 -28.71
N LEU A 107 2.73 -22.03 -28.68
CA LEU A 107 3.12 -23.40 -28.28
C LEU A 107 4.19 -24.04 -29.18
N LYS A 108 4.36 -23.58 -30.43
CA LYS A 108 5.35 -24.14 -31.35
C LYS A 108 6.75 -23.53 -31.17
N LYS A 109 6.84 -22.31 -30.64
CA LYS A 109 8.11 -21.58 -30.49
C LYS A 109 8.65 -21.65 -29.06
N SER A 110 7.76 -21.66 -28.07
CA SER A 110 8.13 -21.89 -26.67
C SER A 110 8.10 -23.38 -26.36
N ARG A 111 9.19 -23.94 -25.82
CA ARG A 111 9.18 -25.32 -25.27
C ARG A 111 8.22 -25.48 -24.07
N ARG A 112 7.62 -24.38 -23.60
CA ARG A 112 6.58 -24.37 -22.59
C ARG A 112 5.26 -24.05 -23.27
N THR A 113 4.37 -25.03 -23.27
CA THR A 113 2.98 -24.84 -23.67
C THR A 113 2.29 -23.90 -22.68
N HIS A 114 1.68 -22.81 -23.15
CA HIS A 114 0.85 -21.92 -22.36
C HIS A 114 -0.46 -22.65 -21.99
N ILE A 115 -0.37 -23.47 -20.95
CA ILE A 115 -1.48 -24.25 -20.41
C ILE A 115 -2.05 -23.48 -19.23
N ILE A 116 -3.37 -23.36 -19.20
CA ILE A 116 -4.08 -22.80 -18.07
C ILE A 116 -4.17 -23.90 -17.02
N SER A 117 -3.43 -23.72 -15.93
CA SER A 117 -3.32 -24.69 -14.84
C SER A 117 -4.69 -24.95 -14.20
N ASP A 118 -4.91 -26.15 -13.68
CA ASP A 118 -6.14 -26.48 -12.92
C ASP A 118 -6.33 -25.54 -11.71
N ALA A 119 -5.23 -25.11 -11.09
CA ALA A 119 -5.28 -24.19 -9.94
C ALA A 119 -5.72 -22.78 -10.34
N LEU A 120 -5.13 -22.24 -11.43
CA LEU A 120 -5.53 -20.95 -11.98
C LEU A 120 -7.03 -20.96 -12.31
N LEU A 121 -7.42 -22.07 -12.91
CA LEU A 121 -8.74 -22.34 -13.37
C LEU A 121 -9.81 -22.39 -12.25
N ASP A 122 -9.51 -23.10 -11.17
CA ASP A 122 -10.35 -23.15 -9.97
C ASP A 122 -10.60 -21.73 -9.43
N GLU A 123 -9.54 -20.92 -9.33
CA GLU A 123 -9.64 -19.54 -8.84
C GLU A 123 -10.49 -18.64 -9.74
N MET A 124 -10.40 -18.82 -11.05
CA MET A 124 -11.22 -18.06 -12.00
C MET A 124 -12.71 -18.37 -11.86
N MET A 125 -13.09 -19.58 -11.42
CA MET A 125 -14.48 -19.88 -11.11
C MET A 125 -14.97 -19.30 -9.81
N ILE A 126 -14.09 -19.22 -8.83
CA ILE A 126 -14.39 -18.53 -7.58
C ILE A 126 -14.69 -17.06 -7.89
N ILE A 127 -13.88 -16.43 -8.76
CA ILE A 127 -14.16 -15.08 -9.22
C ILE A 127 -15.44 -15.01 -10.05
N LYS A 128 -15.64 -15.93 -11.00
CA LYS A 128 -16.88 -15.98 -11.78
C LYS A 128 -18.09 -16.05 -10.85
N ARG A 129 -18.05 -16.85 -9.79
CA ARG A 129 -19.12 -16.88 -8.78
C ARG A 129 -19.26 -15.55 -8.05
N LEU A 130 -18.16 -14.88 -7.73
CA LEU A 130 -18.19 -13.55 -7.11
C LEU A 130 -18.92 -12.52 -7.99
N PHE A 131 -18.57 -12.44 -9.28
CA PHE A 131 -19.13 -11.43 -10.19
C PHE A 131 -20.49 -11.82 -10.79
N LEU A 132 -20.68 -13.10 -11.09
CA LEU A 132 -21.81 -13.59 -11.88
C LEU A 132 -22.75 -14.49 -11.06
N GLY A 133 -22.34 -14.94 -9.88
CA GLY A 133 -23.09 -15.89 -9.06
C GLY A 133 -22.97 -17.34 -9.53
N GLY A 134 -23.88 -18.18 -9.04
CA GLY A 134 -24.03 -19.56 -9.48
C GLY A 134 -22.96 -20.53 -8.96
N SER A 135 -22.72 -21.60 -9.73
CA SER A 135 -21.80 -22.69 -9.38
C SER A 135 -20.36 -22.36 -9.77
N THR A 136 -19.39 -22.90 -9.02
CA THR A 136 -17.96 -22.87 -9.36
C THR A 136 -17.56 -23.93 -10.37
N ASN A 137 -18.44 -24.87 -10.72
CA ASN A 137 -18.08 -26.01 -11.57
C ASN A 137 -18.63 -25.89 -13.00
N SER A 138 -19.47 -24.90 -13.26
CA SER A 138 -20.15 -24.73 -14.55
C SER A 138 -20.40 -23.26 -14.85
N LEU A 139 -20.39 -22.90 -16.14
CA LEU A 139 -20.76 -21.58 -16.64
C LEU A 139 -22.08 -21.67 -17.41
N LYS A 140 -23.16 -21.09 -16.88
CA LYS A 140 -24.44 -21.02 -17.58
C LYS A 140 -24.37 -20.03 -18.75
N LYS A 141 -25.21 -20.23 -19.76
CA LYS A 141 -25.31 -19.31 -20.91
C LYS A 141 -25.69 -17.87 -20.50
N ASP A 142 -26.56 -17.71 -19.51
CA ASP A 142 -26.92 -16.37 -19.01
C ASP A 142 -25.77 -15.71 -18.23
N GLU A 143 -24.94 -16.50 -17.55
CA GLU A 143 -23.71 -16.03 -16.92
C GLU A 143 -22.71 -15.54 -17.97
N LEU A 144 -22.56 -16.25 -19.09
CA LEU A 144 -21.69 -15.84 -20.19
C LEU A 144 -22.09 -14.48 -20.80
N LEU A 145 -23.40 -14.21 -20.94
CA LEU A 145 -23.88 -12.89 -21.37
C LEU A 145 -23.53 -11.80 -20.34
N LYS A 146 -23.68 -12.10 -19.04
CA LYS A 146 -23.27 -11.18 -17.97
C LYS A 146 -21.76 -10.93 -17.96
N THR A 147 -20.94 -11.91 -18.37
CA THR A 147 -19.49 -11.71 -18.56
C THR A 147 -19.20 -10.69 -19.67
N LEU A 148 -19.99 -10.68 -20.74
CA LEU A 148 -19.86 -9.67 -21.80
C LEU A 148 -20.19 -8.27 -21.29
N ASP A 149 -21.22 -8.12 -20.45
CA ASP A 149 -21.55 -6.84 -19.81
C ASP A 149 -20.41 -6.39 -18.87
N LEU A 150 -19.84 -7.33 -18.12
CA LEU A 150 -18.69 -7.08 -17.25
C LEU A 150 -17.48 -6.59 -18.05
N ILE A 151 -17.18 -7.18 -19.20
CA ILE A 151 -16.12 -6.73 -20.11
C ILE A 151 -16.32 -5.26 -20.52
N VAL A 152 -17.56 -4.81 -20.74
CA VAL A 152 -17.85 -3.41 -21.09
C VAL A 152 -17.51 -2.47 -19.93
N VAL A 153 -17.87 -2.84 -18.69
CA VAL A 153 -17.52 -2.07 -17.49
C VAL A 153 -16.01 -1.89 -17.39
N PHE A 154 -15.27 -2.97 -17.61
CA PHE A 154 -13.83 -2.93 -17.49
C PHE A 154 -13.11 -2.24 -18.62
N LYS A 155 -13.63 -2.35 -19.86
CA LYS A 155 -13.18 -1.51 -20.96
C LYS A 155 -13.22 -0.04 -20.57
N LYS A 156 -14.38 0.42 -20.08
CA LYS A 156 -14.55 1.80 -19.61
C LYS A 156 -13.56 2.16 -18.50
N ILE A 157 -13.38 1.30 -17.50
CA ILE A 157 -12.39 1.52 -16.42
C ILE A 157 -10.98 1.70 -16.98
N THR A 158 -10.55 0.84 -17.90
CA THR A 158 -9.20 0.97 -18.48
C THR A 158 -9.04 2.18 -19.38
N GLU A 159 -10.08 2.58 -20.12
CA GLU A 159 -10.08 3.80 -20.92
C GLU A 159 -10.00 5.05 -20.03
N ASP A 160 -10.74 5.07 -18.93
CA ASP A 160 -10.70 6.16 -17.93
C ASP A 160 -9.32 6.28 -17.26
N LEU A 161 -8.63 5.16 -17.04
CA LEU A 161 -7.31 5.13 -16.39
C LEU A 161 -6.16 5.33 -17.37
N LEU A 162 -6.37 5.12 -18.68
CA LEU A 162 -5.34 5.21 -19.70
C LEU A 162 -4.57 6.54 -19.69
N PRO A 163 -5.20 7.73 -19.60
CA PRO A 163 -4.49 9.01 -19.56
C PRO A 163 -3.53 9.14 -18.37
N HIS A 164 -3.79 8.39 -17.30
CA HIS A 164 -3.04 8.42 -16.05
C HIS A 164 -2.12 7.20 -15.89
N SER A 165 -2.14 6.24 -16.81
CA SER A 165 -1.46 4.94 -16.70
C SER A 165 0.05 5.06 -16.43
N LYS A 166 0.72 6.05 -17.04
CA LYS A 166 2.14 6.30 -16.77
C LYS A 166 2.38 6.68 -15.31
N LEU A 167 1.60 7.61 -14.77
CA LEU A 167 1.68 8.01 -13.37
C LEU A 167 1.32 6.83 -12.44
N LEU A 168 0.22 6.15 -12.75
CA LEU A 168 -0.32 5.08 -11.91
C LEU A 168 0.59 3.85 -11.86
N PHE A 169 1.26 3.50 -12.96
CA PHE A 169 1.91 2.19 -13.09
C PHE A 169 3.42 2.22 -13.23
N THR A 170 4.03 3.38 -13.47
CA THR A 170 5.48 3.48 -13.60
C THR A 170 6.08 4.21 -12.42
N SER A 171 7.24 3.74 -11.96
CA SER A 171 8.08 4.46 -11.00
C SER A 171 9.29 5.01 -11.75
N GLY A 172 9.53 6.32 -11.66
CA GLY A 172 10.77 6.92 -12.18
C GLY A 172 10.62 7.89 -13.37
N SER A 173 9.56 8.71 -13.44
CA SER A 173 9.69 9.94 -14.24
C SER A 173 10.62 10.91 -13.51
N GLN A 174 11.59 11.51 -14.23
CA GLN A 174 12.53 12.48 -13.65
C GLN A 174 11.83 13.76 -13.15
N THR A 175 10.65 14.07 -13.70
CA THR A 175 9.82 15.19 -13.24
C THR A 175 8.69 14.66 -12.36
N PRO A 176 8.56 15.16 -11.11
CA PRO A 176 7.38 14.93 -10.30
C PRO A 176 6.12 15.42 -11.04
N PRO A 177 5.03 14.66 -11.02
CA PRO A 177 3.74 15.12 -11.54
C PRO A 177 3.26 16.37 -10.81
N SER A 178 2.52 17.23 -11.50
CA SER A 178 1.81 18.35 -10.89
C SER A 178 0.68 17.86 -9.97
N GLU A 179 0.28 18.70 -9.01
CA GLU A 179 -0.84 18.40 -8.11
C GLU A 179 -2.15 18.14 -8.87
N ALA A 180 -2.36 18.83 -9.99
CA ALA A 180 -3.52 18.61 -10.85
C ALA A 180 -3.51 17.22 -11.49
N GLU A 181 -2.33 16.73 -11.91
CA GLU A 181 -2.17 15.39 -12.47
C GLU A 181 -2.39 14.30 -11.40
N PHE A 182 -1.88 14.49 -10.18
CA PHE A 182 -2.17 13.58 -9.06
C PHE A 182 -3.67 13.52 -8.78
N LYS A 183 -4.32 14.67 -8.60
CA LYS A 183 -5.75 14.72 -8.30
C LYS A 183 -6.59 14.06 -9.40
N ALA A 184 -6.26 14.26 -10.67
CA ALA A 184 -6.96 13.62 -11.77
C ALA A 184 -6.78 12.09 -11.75
N ALA A 185 -5.56 11.61 -11.49
CA ALA A 185 -5.29 10.17 -11.36
C ALA A 185 -6.00 9.54 -10.16
N GLU A 186 -6.04 10.23 -9.01
CA GLU A 186 -6.78 9.80 -7.82
C GLU A 186 -8.28 9.70 -8.06
N GLN A 187 -8.86 10.70 -8.73
CA GLN A 187 -10.26 10.70 -9.12
C GLN A 187 -10.58 9.55 -10.07
N ALA A 188 -9.70 9.28 -11.03
CA ALA A 188 -9.85 8.17 -11.96
C ALA A 188 -9.77 6.81 -11.22
N LEU A 189 -8.84 6.63 -10.27
CA LEU A 189 -8.74 5.43 -9.43
C LEU A 189 -9.98 5.24 -8.55
N SER A 190 -10.44 6.30 -7.89
CA SER A 190 -11.63 6.25 -7.03
C SER A 190 -12.88 5.89 -7.84
N LYS A 191 -13.08 6.53 -9.00
CA LYS A 191 -14.16 6.21 -9.93
C LYS A 191 -14.09 4.76 -10.42
N ALA A 192 -12.90 4.29 -10.81
CA ALA A 192 -12.70 2.91 -11.25
C ALA A 192 -13.06 1.90 -10.14
N SER A 193 -12.66 2.18 -8.90
CA SER A 193 -13.03 1.37 -7.74
C SER A 193 -14.54 1.36 -7.51
N ALA A 194 -15.20 2.52 -7.56
CA ALA A 194 -16.64 2.64 -7.40
C ALA A 194 -17.42 1.90 -8.49
N ASP A 195 -17.01 2.03 -9.76
CA ASP A 195 -17.62 1.32 -10.89
C ASP A 195 -17.48 -0.21 -10.69
N LEU A 196 -16.32 -0.69 -10.25
CA LEU A 196 -16.08 -2.11 -9.95
C LEU A 196 -16.94 -2.62 -8.79
N VAL A 197 -16.95 -1.90 -7.67
CA VAL A 197 -17.75 -2.21 -6.48
C VAL A 197 -19.24 -2.21 -6.80
N SER A 198 -19.71 -1.28 -7.63
CA SER A 198 -21.13 -1.18 -8.00
C SER A 198 -21.63 -2.47 -8.68
N PHE A 199 -20.74 -3.15 -9.41
CA PHE A 199 -21.03 -4.43 -10.03
C PHE A 199 -21.02 -5.57 -8.99
N LEU A 200 -20.07 -5.55 -8.05
CA LEU A 200 -19.95 -6.54 -6.98
C LEU A 200 -21.13 -6.49 -5.99
N ASN A 201 -21.58 -5.30 -5.59
CA ASN A 201 -22.65 -5.10 -4.61
C ASN A 201 -23.99 -5.72 -5.03
N GLN A 202 -24.20 -5.93 -6.32
CA GLN A 202 -25.41 -6.58 -6.81
C GLN A 202 -25.46 -8.07 -6.43
N ARG A 203 -24.33 -8.67 -5.97
CA ARG A 203 -24.20 -10.13 -5.79
C ARG A 203 -23.50 -10.48 -4.48
N THR A 204 -24.21 -11.20 -3.64
CA THR A 204 -23.96 -11.34 -2.20
C THR A 204 -22.89 -12.39 -1.82
N SER A 205 -21.81 -12.52 -2.58
CA SER A 205 -20.81 -13.57 -2.29
C SER A 205 -19.66 -13.07 -1.42
N ARG A 206 -19.45 -13.76 -0.30
CA ARG A 206 -18.23 -13.71 0.50
C ARG A 206 -17.02 -14.14 -0.34
N TYR A 207 -15.88 -13.49 -0.16
CA TYR A 207 -14.65 -13.79 -0.90
C TYR A 207 -13.42 -13.86 0.00
N GLU A 208 -12.73 -15.00 0.01
CA GLU A 208 -11.53 -15.22 0.83
C GLU A 208 -10.28 -14.56 0.22
N MET A 209 -9.53 -13.79 1.01
CA MET A 209 -8.25 -13.21 0.55
C MET A 209 -7.21 -14.28 0.20
N ALA A 210 -7.30 -15.48 0.77
CA ALA A 210 -6.46 -16.62 0.38
C ALA A 210 -6.66 -17.01 -1.09
N ASN A 211 -7.90 -16.92 -1.60
CA ASN A 211 -8.21 -17.16 -3.01
C ASN A 211 -7.60 -16.05 -3.88
N LEU A 212 -7.64 -14.79 -3.43
CA LEU A 212 -6.96 -13.69 -4.12
C LEU A 212 -5.45 -13.91 -4.23
N ASN A 213 -4.83 -14.35 -3.14
CA ASN A 213 -3.40 -14.66 -3.12
C ASN A 213 -3.06 -15.77 -4.12
N ARG A 214 -3.84 -16.87 -4.11
CA ARG A 214 -3.65 -17.99 -5.06
C ARG A 214 -3.84 -17.54 -6.50
N LEU A 215 -4.92 -16.83 -6.79
CA LEU A 215 -5.22 -16.29 -8.11
C LEU A 215 -4.08 -15.43 -8.66
N LEU A 216 -3.55 -14.53 -7.84
CA LEU A 216 -2.46 -13.63 -8.26
C LEU A 216 -1.13 -14.35 -8.44
N ASN A 217 -0.88 -15.39 -7.65
CA ASN A 217 0.28 -16.24 -7.84
C ASN A 217 0.17 -17.01 -9.17
N GLU A 218 -0.97 -17.65 -9.42
CA GLU A 218 -1.21 -18.41 -10.66
C GLU A 218 -1.20 -17.49 -11.90
N LEU A 219 -1.77 -16.28 -11.80
CA LEU A 219 -1.64 -15.24 -12.82
C LEU A 219 -0.19 -14.86 -13.11
N HIS A 220 0.62 -14.67 -12.06
CA HIS A 220 2.04 -14.37 -12.20
C HIS A 220 2.77 -15.51 -12.92
N LEU A 221 2.51 -16.77 -12.54
CA LEU A 221 3.09 -17.94 -13.20
C LEU A 221 2.71 -17.99 -14.68
N PHE A 222 1.43 -17.79 -14.99
CA PHE A 222 0.91 -17.76 -16.36
C PHE A 222 1.54 -16.64 -17.21
N PHE A 223 1.62 -15.42 -16.69
CA PHE A 223 2.25 -14.30 -17.41
C PHE A 223 3.76 -14.45 -17.55
N ARG A 224 4.45 -14.97 -16.53
CA ARG A 224 5.89 -15.24 -16.61
C ARG A 224 6.23 -16.29 -17.68
N ASP A 225 5.37 -17.29 -17.85
CA ASP A 225 5.56 -18.28 -18.90
C ASP A 225 5.29 -17.70 -20.30
N LEU A 226 4.51 -16.62 -20.41
CA LEU A 226 4.29 -15.85 -21.65
C LEU A 226 5.43 -14.86 -21.95
N ASP A 227 5.91 -14.14 -20.94
CA ASP A 227 7.10 -13.28 -21.01
C ASP A 227 7.93 -13.44 -19.72
N PRO A 228 9.12 -14.06 -19.79
CA PRO A 228 10.02 -14.18 -18.65
C PRO A 228 10.44 -12.83 -18.03
N ASN A 229 10.36 -11.73 -18.79
CA ASN A 229 10.66 -10.38 -18.34
C ASN A 229 9.43 -9.64 -17.81
N SER A 230 8.27 -10.31 -17.73
CA SER A 230 7.03 -9.69 -17.30
C SER A 230 7.19 -9.00 -15.96
N LYS A 231 6.87 -7.71 -15.93
CA LYS A 231 6.82 -6.90 -14.70
C LYS A 231 5.47 -7.04 -13.98
N PHE A 232 4.69 -8.08 -14.30
CA PHE A 232 3.72 -8.60 -13.35
C PHE A 232 4.52 -9.16 -12.17
N GLY A 233 4.88 -8.25 -11.25
CA GLY A 233 5.72 -8.58 -10.10
C GLY A 233 5.05 -9.61 -9.21
N LYS A 234 5.72 -9.96 -8.11
CA LYS A 234 5.19 -10.82 -7.05
C LYS A 234 4.04 -10.15 -6.29
N VAL A 235 2.99 -9.69 -6.99
CA VAL A 235 1.89 -8.89 -6.45
C VAL A 235 1.13 -9.64 -5.36
N HIS A 236 1.08 -10.96 -5.45
CA HIS A 236 0.47 -11.83 -4.46
C HIS A 236 1.08 -11.64 -3.06
N ILE A 237 2.37 -11.27 -2.93
CA ILE A 237 3.03 -11.07 -1.63
C ILE A 237 2.40 -9.93 -0.81
N TYR A 238 1.67 -9.01 -1.46
CA TYR A 238 0.99 -7.91 -0.77
C TYR A 238 -0.41 -8.27 -0.28
N VAL A 239 -0.97 -9.41 -0.69
CA VAL A 239 -2.34 -9.81 -0.27
C VAL A 239 -2.45 -9.99 1.24
N PRO A 240 -1.50 -10.63 1.94
CA PRO A 240 -1.55 -10.73 3.41
C PRO A 240 -1.59 -9.35 4.08
N ILE A 241 -0.75 -8.41 3.63
CA ILE A 241 -0.75 -7.01 4.11
C ILE A 241 -2.10 -6.35 3.87
N ILE A 242 -2.67 -6.48 2.66
CA ILE A 242 -4.00 -5.92 2.34
C ILE A 242 -5.06 -6.52 3.26
N ALA A 243 -4.99 -7.82 3.55
CA ALA A 243 -5.93 -8.48 4.45
C ALA A 243 -5.79 -7.99 5.90
N LYS A 244 -4.57 -7.82 6.42
CA LYS A 244 -4.33 -7.23 7.75
C LYS A 244 -4.76 -5.76 7.81
N LEU A 245 -4.49 -4.99 6.76
CA LEU A 245 -4.91 -3.59 6.66
C LEU A 245 -6.43 -3.46 6.63
N LYS A 246 -7.12 -4.34 5.88
CA LYS A 246 -8.59 -4.45 5.89
C LYS A 246 -9.09 -4.79 7.29
N ALA A 247 -8.51 -5.78 7.96
CA ALA A 247 -8.86 -6.17 9.32
C ALA A 247 -8.71 -5.00 10.31
N LEU A 248 -7.60 -4.26 10.19
CA LEU A 248 -7.30 -3.09 10.99
C LEU A 248 -8.27 -1.93 10.73
N LEU A 249 -8.65 -1.65 9.48
CA LEU A 249 -9.43 -0.45 9.15
C LEU A 249 -10.95 -0.68 9.13
N LEU A 250 -11.41 -1.90 8.93
CA LEU A 250 -12.84 -2.22 8.93
C LEU A 250 -13.29 -2.96 10.20
N ASN A 251 -12.36 -3.17 11.16
CA ASN A 251 -12.62 -3.90 12.40
C ASN A 251 -13.18 -5.31 12.16
N THR A 252 -12.57 -6.03 11.21
CA THR A 252 -12.99 -7.38 10.84
C THR A 252 -11.91 -8.37 11.25
N ASN A 253 -12.27 -9.48 11.91
CA ASN A 253 -11.33 -10.57 12.20
C ASN A 253 -11.25 -11.57 11.03
N SER A 254 -12.01 -11.33 9.96
CA SER A 254 -12.13 -12.24 8.82
C SER A 254 -11.13 -11.86 7.73
N PHE A 255 -10.35 -12.84 7.30
CA PHE A 255 -9.59 -12.78 6.05
C PHE A 255 -10.49 -12.87 4.80
N ALA A 256 -11.81 -12.93 4.97
CA ALA A 256 -12.78 -12.83 3.89
C ALA A 256 -13.36 -11.42 3.79
N ILE A 257 -13.70 -10.99 2.59
CA ILE A 257 -14.53 -9.82 2.33
C ILE A 257 -15.99 -10.29 2.29
N GLU A 258 -16.78 -9.83 3.24
CA GLU A 258 -18.22 -10.09 3.24
C GLU A 258 -18.93 -9.19 2.21
N ALA A 259 -20.10 -9.62 1.73
CA ALA A 259 -20.82 -8.91 0.66
C ALA A 259 -21.10 -7.43 0.99
N SER A 260 -21.40 -7.12 2.25
CA SER A 260 -21.65 -5.75 2.71
C SER A 260 -20.39 -4.90 2.84
N GLU A 261 -19.20 -5.51 2.80
CA GLU A 261 -17.92 -4.82 3.01
C GLU A 261 -17.33 -4.28 1.70
N TRP A 262 -17.76 -4.78 0.54
CA TRP A 262 -17.23 -4.36 -0.78
C TRP A 262 -17.17 -2.84 -0.99
N PRO A 263 -18.19 -2.04 -0.61
CA PRO A 263 -18.11 -0.58 -0.71
C PRO A 263 -16.95 0.02 0.07
N ALA A 264 -16.85 -0.34 1.35
CA ALA A 264 -15.83 0.17 2.25
C ALA A 264 -14.43 -0.31 1.83
N VAL A 265 -14.32 -1.57 1.39
CA VAL A 265 -13.07 -2.13 0.88
C VAL A 265 -12.62 -1.42 -0.39
N GLY A 266 -13.50 -1.20 -1.36
CA GLY A 266 -13.14 -0.50 -2.60
C GLY A 266 -12.75 0.96 -2.37
N GLU A 267 -13.46 1.67 -1.50
CA GLU A 267 -13.09 3.02 -1.10
C GLU A 267 -11.70 3.03 -0.44
N LEU A 268 -11.50 2.18 0.57
CA LEU A 268 -10.24 2.06 1.29
C LEU A 268 -9.07 1.76 0.35
N LEU A 269 -9.21 0.77 -0.53
CA LEU A 269 -8.17 0.39 -1.47
C LEU A 269 -7.80 1.53 -2.42
N SER A 270 -8.79 2.33 -2.85
CA SER A 270 -8.53 3.50 -3.70
C SER A 270 -7.76 4.60 -2.96
N GLN A 271 -8.10 4.85 -1.68
CA GLN A 271 -7.43 5.85 -0.85
C GLN A 271 -6.00 5.42 -0.49
N VAL A 272 -5.80 4.14 -0.13
CA VAL A 272 -4.46 3.57 0.12
C VAL A 272 -3.60 3.59 -1.15
N ALA A 273 -4.18 3.25 -2.31
CA ALA A 273 -3.48 3.34 -3.59
C ALA A 273 -3.08 4.77 -3.94
N ALA A 274 -3.92 5.76 -3.63
CA ALA A 274 -3.63 7.18 -3.81
C ALA A 274 -2.48 7.66 -2.90
N ILE A 275 -2.49 7.28 -1.62
CA ILE A 275 -1.38 7.56 -0.70
C ILE A 275 -0.10 6.91 -1.18
N GLY A 276 -0.15 5.62 -1.56
CA GLY A 276 1.02 4.90 -2.08
C GLY A 276 1.56 5.52 -3.37
N LEU A 277 0.68 6.07 -4.21
CA LEU A 277 1.06 6.82 -5.39
C LEU A 277 1.80 8.10 -5.01
N ARG A 278 1.22 8.96 -4.15
CA ARG A 278 1.88 10.20 -3.71
C ARG A 278 3.21 9.92 -3.02
N ALA A 279 3.22 8.95 -2.12
CA ALA A 279 4.38 8.50 -1.38
C ALA A 279 5.55 8.18 -2.32
N GLN A 280 5.31 7.41 -3.37
CA GLN A 280 6.31 7.02 -4.35
C GLN A 280 7.04 8.20 -5.03
N TYR A 281 6.38 9.34 -5.19
CA TYR A 281 6.93 10.52 -5.85
C TYR A 281 7.39 11.61 -4.86
N THR A 282 7.06 11.48 -3.58
CA THR A 282 7.28 12.53 -2.58
C THR A 282 8.33 12.15 -1.54
N PHE A 283 8.44 10.88 -1.15
CA PHE A 283 9.39 10.43 -0.12
C PHE A 283 10.81 10.31 -0.68
N ASP A 284 11.45 11.46 -0.83
CA ASP A 284 12.90 11.62 -0.97
C ASP A 284 13.38 12.61 0.10
N VAL A 285 14.61 12.46 0.62
CA VAL A 285 15.16 13.36 1.65
C VAL A 285 15.14 14.82 1.17
N GLU A 286 15.35 15.05 -0.12
CA GLU A 286 15.26 16.38 -0.72
C GLU A 286 13.86 17.03 -0.60
N SER A 287 12.80 16.22 -0.39
CA SER A 287 11.44 16.72 -0.17
C SER A 287 11.30 17.59 1.06
N LEU A 288 12.17 17.40 2.05
CA LEU A 288 12.13 18.12 3.31
C LEU A 288 12.61 19.56 3.18
N TYR A 289 13.25 19.92 2.07
CA TYR A 289 13.83 21.25 1.84
C TYR A 289 13.02 22.13 0.88
N SER A 290 11.95 21.60 0.29
CA SER A 290 11.06 22.34 -0.61
C SER A 290 9.69 22.52 0.01
N ILE A 291 9.16 23.75 0.01
CA ILE A 291 7.81 24.05 0.52
C ILE A 291 6.77 23.23 -0.24
N GLU A 292 6.91 23.12 -1.56
CA GLU A 292 5.96 22.41 -2.44
C GLU A 292 5.93 20.91 -2.13
N LYS A 293 7.11 20.29 -1.98
CA LYS A 293 7.22 18.87 -1.63
C LYS A 293 6.77 18.60 -0.18
N LEU A 294 7.01 19.54 0.74
CA LEU A 294 6.55 19.47 2.12
C LEU A 294 5.02 19.60 2.24
N ASP A 295 4.40 20.49 1.46
CA ASP A 295 2.95 20.59 1.35
C ASP A 295 2.34 19.26 0.88
N LEU A 296 3.01 18.59 -0.06
CA LEU A 296 2.61 17.28 -0.56
C LEU A 296 2.76 16.18 0.49
N LEU A 297 3.84 16.18 1.27
CA LEU A 297 4.03 15.28 2.41
C LEU A 297 2.96 15.48 3.49
N GLU A 298 2.65 16.73 3.84
CA GLU A 298 1.61 17.08 4.82
C GLU A 298 0.23 16.57 4.37
N ARG A 299 -0.14 16.81 3.10
CA ARG A 299 -1.39 16.30 2.53
C ARG A 299 -1.45 14.78 2.55
N THR A 300 -0.37 14.12 2.14
CA THR A 300 -0.28 12.64 2.12
C THR A 300 -0.43 12.07 3.54
N SER A 301 0.21 12.71 4.52
CA SER A 301 0.10 12.34 5.94
C SER A 301 -1.33 12.54 6.45
N ARG A 302 -1.97 13.67 6.11
CA ARG A 302 -3.37 13.95 6.48
C ARG A 302 -4.34 12.94 5.87
N MET A 303 -4.14 12.54 4.61
CA MET A 303 -4.94 11.48 3.99
C MET A 303 -4.79 10.16 4.75
N GLY A 304 -3.58 9.78 5.14
CA GLY A 304 -3.34 8.58 5.95
C GLY A 304 -4.05 8.65 7.32
N LEU A 305 -3.94 9.78 8.01
CA LEU A 305 -4.62 10.02 9.28
C LEU A 305 -6.14 9.96 9.11
N GLU A 306 -6.70 10.53 8.04
CA GLU A 306 -8.13 10.54 7.77
C GLU A 306 -8.69 9.12 7.51
N ILE A 307 -7.94 8.28 6.79
CA ILE A 307 -8.29 6.85 6.64
C ILE A 307 -8.41 6.17 8.01
N VAL A 308 -7.41 6.40 8.87
CA VAL A 308 -7.42 5.82 10.22
C VAL A 308 -8.54 6.42 11.07
N LYS A 309 -8.85 7.72 10.97
CA LYS A 309 -10.00 8.35 11.64
C LYS A 309 -11.33 7.73 11.20
N ASN A 310 -11.52 7.58 9.88
CA ASN A 310 -12.74 7.00 9.32
C ASN A 310 -12.92 5.54 9.76
N SER A 311 -11.83 4.81 10.03
CA SER A 311 -11.90 3.45 10.56
C SER A 311 -12.60 3.33 11.91
N PHE A 312 -12.62 4.40 12.72
CA PHE A 312 -13.31 4.40 14.01
C PHE A 312 -14.83 4.34 13.88
N SER A 313 -15.39 4.68 12.72
CA SER A 313 -16.83 4.52 12.45
C SER A 313 -17.28 3.04 12.43
N TYR A 314 -16.35 2.11 12.24
CA TYR A 314 -16.60 0.66 12.23
C TYR A 314 -16.35 -0.02 13.59
N ARG A 315 -16.13 0.75 14.66
CA ARG A 315 -15.66 0.24 15.96
C ARG A 315 -16.58 0.59 17.11
N ASP A 316 -17.09 -0.43 17.79
CA ASP A 316 -17.96 -0.25 18.97
C ASP A 316 -17.22 0.31 20.19
N HIS A 317 -15.91 0.04 20.32
CA HIS A 317 -15.10 0.40 21.49
C HIS A 317 -14.19 1.61 21.28
N GLY A 318 -14.28 2.28 20.12
CA GLY A 318 -13.53 3.52 19.86
C GLY A 318 -12.01 3.41 19.88
N ALA A 319 -11.45 2.19 19.77
CA ALA A 319 -10.01 1.93 19.78
C ALA A 319 -9.60 0.89 18.72
N ILE A 320 -8.42 1.07 18.11
CA ILE A 320 -7.71 0.07 17.31
C ILE A 320 -6.74 -0.68 18.23
N ALA A 321 -6.93 -1.98 18.41
CA ALA A 321 -6.11 -2.76 19.32
C ALA A 321 -4.64 -2.80 18.87
N VAL A 322 -3.71 -2.74 19.82
CA VAL A 322 -2.26 -2.79 19.53
C VAL A 322 -1.90 -4.02 18.72
N SER A 323 -2.48 -5.18 19.05
CA SER A 323 -2.23 -6.45 18.34
C SER A 323 -2.49 -6.36 16.83
N GLN A 324 -3.45 -5.55 16.38
CA GLN A 324 -3.74 -5.40 14.95
C GLN A 324 -2.59 -4.69 14.21
N PHE A 325 -1.88 -3.79 14.87
CA PHE A 325 -0.66 -3.17 14.32
C PHE A 325 0.51 -4.16 14.34
N LEU A 326 0.65 -4.94 15.41
CA LEU A 326 1.74 -5.94 15.52
C LEU A 326 1.63 -7.01 14.43
N ASP A 327 0.41 -7.48 14.17
CA ASP A 327 0.11 -8.39 13.07
C ASP A 327 0.46 -7.80 11.70
N LEU A 328 0.26 -6.50 11.49
CA LEU A 328 0.62 -5.83 10.24
C LEU A 328 2.14 -5.73 10.08
N ILE A 329 2.87 -5.50 11.17
CA ILE A 329 4.33 -5.43 11.19
C ILE A 329 4.95 -6.77 10.77
N ASP A 330 4.40 -7.89 11.24
CA ASP A 330 4.83 -9.22 10.81
C ASP A 330 4.72 -9.42 9.30
N GLU A 331 3.60 -9.00 8.70
CA GLU A 331 3.42 -9.11 7.25
C GLU A 331 4.35 -8.16 6.47
N LEU A 332 4.70 -7.01 7.04
CA LEU A 332 5.66 -6.07 6.44
C LEU A 332 7.08 -6.63 6.46
N GLU A 333 7.50 -7.27 7.56
CA GLU A 333 8.80 -7.94 7.65
C GLU A 333 8.90 -9.09 6.66
N ALA A 334 7.84 -9.92 6.55
CA ALA A 334 7.81 -11.09 5.68
C ALA A 334 8.06 -10.79 4.19
N ILE A 335 7.97 -9.52 3.79
CA ILE A 335 8.25 -9.06 2.42
C ILE A 335 9.29 -7.93 2.34
N ASP A 336 10.14 -7.81 3.37
CA ASP A 336 11.26 -6.87 3.45
C ASP A 336 10.85 -5.39 3.27
N LEU A 337 9.71 -4.99 3.85
CA LEU A 337 9.21 -3.60 3.80
C LEU A 337 9.43 -2.78 5.07
N LEU A 338 9.98 -3.38 6.12
CA LEU A 338 10.34 -2.60 7.30
C LEU A 338 11.51 -1.65 6.97
N PRO A 339 11.42 -0.37 7.37
CA PRO A 339 12.48 0.59 7.12
C PRO A 339 13.68 0.34 8.06
N LEU A 340 14.83 0.96 7.73
CA LEU A 340 15.99 1.11 8.63
C LEU A 340 16.58 -0.22 9.17
N ALA A 341 16.46 -1.32 8.43
CA ALA A 341 16.91 -2.65 8.87
C ALA A 341 16.31 -3.14 10.20
N LEU A 342 15.15 -2.58 10.60
CA LEU A 342 14.44 -3.00 11.80
C LEU A 342 13.91 -4.43 11.65
N THR A 343 14.06 -5.23 12.70
CA THR A 343 13.36 -6.52 12.81
C THR A 343 11.89 -6.29 13.19
N ALA A 344 11.02 -7.28 12.97
CA ALA A 344 9.64 -7.20 13.44
C ALA A 344 9.56 -7.02 14.95
N ASP A 345 10.43 -7.67 15.73
CA ASP A 345 10.44 -7.53 17.19
C ASP A 345 10.76 -6.09 17.61
N ASP A 346 11.74 -5.44 16.97
CA ASP A 346 12.06 -4.05 17.21
C ASP A 346 10.87 -3.14 16.85
N ALA A 347 10.31 -3.31 15.65
CA ALA A 347 9.20 -2.51 15.16
C ALA A 347 7.91 -2.70 16.01
N LYS A 348 7.65 -3.92 16.50
CA LYS A 348 6.54 -4.22 17.41
C LYS A 348 6.74 -3.55 18.75
N HIS A 349 7.92 -3.67 19.34
CA HIS A 349 8.26 -3.02 20.61
C HIS A 349 8.12 -1.51 20.50
N MET A 350 8.65 -0.92 19.42
CA MET A 350 8.46 0.51 19.08
C MET A 350 6.99 0.90 19.03
N THR A 351 6.20 0.13 18.29
CA THR A 351 4.79 0.44 18.06
C THR A 351 3.99 0.36 19.35
N SER A 352 4.19 -0.68 20.16
CA SER A 352 3.57 -0.80 21.48
C SER A 352 3.93 0.38 22.37
N ARG A 353 5.22 0.72 22.50
CA ARG A 353 5.66 1.87 23.31
C ARG A 353 5.12 3.19 22.79
N PHE A 354 5.10 3.38 21.47
CA PHE A 354 4.57 4.58 20.86
C PHE A 354 3.07 4.76 21.13
N LEU A 355 2.28 3.70 20.95
CA LEU A 355 0.83 3.76 21.19
C LEU A 355 0.45 3.89 22.67
N ASP A 356 1.19 3.22 23.55
CA ASP A 356 0.86 3.15 24.98
C ASP A 356 1.42 4.33 25.79
N LEU A 357 2.63 4.81 25.45
CA LEU A 357 3.30 5.88 26.19
C LEU A 357 3.25 7.21 25.43
N VAL A 358 3.64 7.22 24.16
CA VAL A 358 3.85 8.47 23.41
C VAL A 358 2.54 9.13 23.04
N LEU A 359 1.59 8.37 22.53
CA LEU A 359 0.29 8.92 22.16
C LEU A 359 -0.67 9.05 23.34
N ASN A 360 -0.31 8.58 24.54
CA ASN A 360 -1.16 8.61 25.73
C ASN A 360 -0.63 9.46 26.89
N PRO A 361 -0.31 10.75 26.70
CA PRO A 361 0.30 11.51 27.77
C PRO A 361 -0.67 11.77 28.95
N GLU A 362 -1.99 11.79 28.76
CA GLU A 362 -2.92 12.30 29.78
C GLU A 362 -3.82 11.26 30.45
N GLU A 363 -3.98 10.05 29.89
CA GLU A 363 -4.92 9.09 30.47
C GLU A 363 -4.29 8.37 31.68
N LYS A 364 -5.00 8.44 32.82
CA LYS A 364 -4.64 7.71 34.04
C LYS A 364 -4.78 6.19 33.92
N TYR A 365 -5.48 5.71 32.91
CA TYR A 365 -5.72 4.31 32.65
C TYR A 365 -5.25 3.98 31.23
N PRO A 366 -4.36 3.00 31.05
CA PRO A 366 -3.90 2.64 29.72
C PRO A 366 -5.05 2.02 28.93
N VAL A 367 -5.67 2.81 28.04
CA VAL A 367 -6.48 2.23 26.96
C VAL A 367 -5.50 1.58 26.00
N SER A 368 -5.50 0.24 25.96
CA SER A 368 -4.66 -0.51 25.04
C SER A 368 -5.13 -0.26 23.61
N GLY A 369 -4.29 0.42 22.82
CA GLY A 369 -4.56 0.69 21.42
C GLY A 369 -4.56 2.17 21.02
N LEU A 370 -4.84 2.42 19.75
CA LEU A 370 -4.97 3.76 19.17
C LEU A 370 -6.42 4.24 19.30
N THR A 371 -6.65 5.36 19.99
CA THR A 371 -7.96 6.03 20.08
C THR A 371 -8.00 7.27 19.18
N LEU A 372 -9.19 7.84 18.97
CA LEU A 372 -9.33 9.09 18.20
C LEU A 372 -8.58 10.26 18.84
N SER A 373 -8.53 10.32 20.18
CA SER A 373 -7.77 11.34 20.92
C SER A 373 -6.26 11.22 20.65
N LYS A 374 -5.72 9.99 20.76
CA LYS A 374 -4.32 9.67 20.44
C LYS A 374 -3.96 10.06 19.00
N LEU A 375 -4.87 9.84 18.06
CA LEU A 375 -4.69 10.20 16.66
C LEU A 375 -4.71 11.72 16.42
N GLY A 376 -5.56 12.47 17.14
CA GLY A 376 -5.58 13.92 17.12
C GLY A 376 -4.29 14.55 17.69
N TYR A 377 -3.71 13.93 18.72
CA TYR A 377 -2.39 14.32 19.23
C TYR A 377 -1.29 14.12 18.17
N LEU A 378 -1.26 12.94 17.52
CA LEU A 378 -0.32 12.67 16.42
C LEU A 378 -0.44 13.68 15.27
N GLU A 379 -1.67 13.98 14.86
CA GLU A 379 -1.94 14.98 13.82
C GLU A 379 -1.41 16.37 14.21
N THR A 380 -1.60 16.77 15.47
CA THR A 380 -1.12 18.05 15.99
C THR A 380 0.41 18.14 15.92
N GLU A 381 1.12 17.09 16.30
CA GLU A 381 2.59 17.04 16.25
C GLU A 381 3.13 17.03 14.81
N ILE A 382 2.51 16.27 13.90
CA ILE A 382 2.90 16.26 12.47
C ILE A 382 2.72 17.64 11.85
N ASN A 383 1.57 18.28 12.10
CA ASN A 383 1.30 19.64 11.61
C ASN A 383 2.27 20.66 12.22
N GLY A 384 2.58 20.54 13.51
CA GLY A 384 3.55 21.38 14.20
C GLY A 384 4.95 21.27 13.61
N TRP A 385 5.43 20.04 13.38
CA TRP A 385 6.71 19.78 12.72
C TRP A 385 6.75 20.39 11.31
N ALA A 386 5.70 20.17 10.49
CA ALA A 386 5.64 20.68 9.12
C ALA A 386 5.63 22.22 9.08
N GLN A 387 4.90 22.87 10.00
CA GLN A 387 4.88 24.33 10.12
C GLN A 387 6.26 24.90 10.45
N VAL A 388 6.97 24.32 11.43
CA VAL A 388 8.35 24.73 11.77
C VAL A 388 9.27 24.55 10.57
N GLN A 389 9.14 23.43 9.85
CA GLN A 389 9.94 23.17 8.66
C GLN A 389 9.72 24.25 7.57
N LYS A 390 8.46 24.65 7.33
CA LYS A 390 8.14 25.75 6.39
C LYS A 390 8.74 27.08 6.82
N LEU A 391 8.66 27.42 8.11
CA LEU A 391 9.25 28.65 8.66
C LEU A 391 10.77 28.67 8.45
N MET A 392 11.46 27.55 8.70
CA MET A 392 12.91 27.42 8.47
C MET A 392 13.27 27.59 7.00
N ILE A 393 12.55 26.94 6.08
CA ILE A 393 12.81 27.06 4.63
C ILE A 393 12.61 28.51 4.16
N ARG A 394 11.59 29.20 4.68
CA ARG A 394 11.30 30.62 4.36
C ARG A 394 12.22 31.61 5.08
N LYS A 395 12.98 31.15 6.08
CA LYS A 395 13.75 32.02 7.01
C LYS A 395 12.85 33.03 7.73
N GLU A 396 11.64 32.59 8.09
CA GLU A 396 10.65 33.39 8.83
C GLU A 396 10.65 32.99 10.30
N GLU A 397 10.44 33.97 11.19
CA GLU A 397 10.21 33.70 12.61
C GLU A 397 8.73 33.87 12.97
N ASN A 398 8.20 33.02 13.85
CA ASN A 398 6.85 33.16 14.36
C ASN A 398 6.80 32.81 15.85
N ASP A 399 7.11 33.78 16.71
CA ASP A 399 7.09 33.60 18.18
C ASP A 399 5.69 33.27 18.74
N GLY A 400 4.63 33.49 17.96
CA GLY A 400 3.27 33.04 18.28
C GLY A 400 3.07 31.53 18.14
N ASN A 401 3.90 30.85 17.34
CA ASN A 401 3.83 29.40 17.16
C ASN A 401 4.58 28.68 18.29
N PRO A 402 3.93 27.81 19.08
CA PRO A 402 4.58 27.11 20.19
C PRO A 402 5.70 26.15 19.73
N PHE A 403 5.56 25.50 18.57
CA PHE A 403 6.57 24.63 17.99
C PHE A 403 7.79 25.42 17.52
N TRP A 404 7.58 26.61 16.95
CA TRP A 404 8.68 27.51 16.58
C TRP A 404 9.46 27.98 17.81
N ARG A 405 8.79 28.34 18.90
CA ARG A 405 9.47 28.72 20.15
C ARG A 405 10.36 27.60 20.68
N GLN A 406 9.90 26.34 20.64
CA GLN A 406 10.74 25.18 20.99
C GLN A 406 11.94 25.07 20.05
N MET A 407 11.73 25.18 18.73
CA MET A 407 12.81 25.13 17.76
C MET A 407 13.83 26.25 17.96
N LYS A 408 13.38 27.47 18.24
CA LYS A 408 14.22 28.64 18.53
C LYS A 408 15.07 28.44 19.78
N MET A 409 14.57 27.74 20.80
CA MET A 409 15.38 27.34 21.95
C MET A 409 16.50 26.36 21.58
N VAL A 410 16.22 25.41 20.67
CA VAL A 410 17.23 24.46 20.16
C VAL A 410 18.26 25.18 19.29
N LEU A 411 17.84 26.06 18.39
CA LEU A 411 18.71 26.82 17.49
C LEU A 411 19.57 27.85 18.24
N ASN A 412 19.04 28.47 19.30
CA ASN A 412 19.77 29.43 20.13
C ASN A 412 20.52 28.76 21.29
N SER A 413 20.56 27.42 21.33
CA SER A 413 21.42 26.71 22.27
C SER A 413 22.87 27.15 22.04
N PRO A 414 23.66 27.45 23.10
CA PRO A 414 25.04 27.94 22.97
C PRO A 414 26.01 26.94 22.30
N PHE A 415 25.51 25.78 21.88
CA PHE A 415 26.23 24.72 21.18
C PHE A 415 25.58 24.52 19.81
N SER A 416 25.89 25.38 18.85
CA SER A 416 25.49 25.15 17.47
C SER A 416 26.27 23.95 16.92
N LEU A 417 25.58 22.83 16.65
CA LEU A 417 26.15 21.73 15.87
C LEU A 417 26.29 22.19 14.42
N SER A 418 27.52 22.40 13.96
CA SER A 418 27.82 22.70 12.56
C SER A 418 28.54 21.54 11.90
N LEU A 419 28.34 21.37 10.59
CA LEU A 419 29.14 20.46 9.78
C LEU A 419 30.19 21.30 9.06
N ASP A 420 31.46 20.91 9.19
CA ASP A 420 32.52 21.53 8.39
C ASP A 420 32.48 21.06 6.92
N THR A 421 33.42 21.54 6.11
CA THR A 421 33.52 21.19 4.69
C THR A 421 33.78 19.70 4.42
N LEU A 422 34.06 18.91 5.46
CA LEU A 422 34.26 17.46 5.41
C LEU A 422 33.12 16.70 6.11
N GLU A 423 31.98 17.35 6.35
CA GLU A 423 30.80 16.78 7.03
C GLU A 423 31.08 16.30 8.46
N ARG A 424 32.10 16.88 9.13
CA ARG A 424 32.39 16.57 10.54
C ARG A 424 31.63 17.52 11.44
N ILE A 425 31.11 17.00 12.55
CA ILE A 425 30.46 17.81 13.59
C ILE A 425 31.53 18.67 14.29
N VAL A 426 31.42 19.99 14.18
CA VAL A 426 32.27 20.96 14.88
C VAL A 426 31.43 21.74 15.87
N LEU A 427 31.88 21.73 17.13
CA LEU A 427 31.39 22.60 18.20
C LEU A 427 32.15 23.92 18.11
N ASP A 428 31.71 24.78 17.20
CA ASP A 428 32.21 26.15 17.16
C ASP A 428 31.44 26.96 18.20
N GLY A 429 32.16 27.58 19.14
CA GLY A 429 31.57 28.44 20.18
C GLY A 429 31.02 29.76 19.60
N ASP A 430 31.36 30.05 18.35
CA ASP A 430 30.75 31.09 17.55
C ASP A 430 29.52 30.55 16.81
N THR A 431 28.50 31.38 16.61
CA THR A 431 27.22 31.04 15.97
C THR A 431 27.42 30.53 14.55
N ALA A 432 27.76 29.26 14.40
CA ALA A 432 27.89 28.64 13.10
C ALA A 432 26.49 28.63 12.47
N ALA A 433 26.38 29.24 11.29
CA ALA A 433 25.12 29.33 10.58
C ALA A 433 24.60 27.91 10.34
N THR A 434 23.51 27.55 11.03
CA THR A 434 22.90 26.23 10.87
C THR A 434 22.43 26.10 9.42
N ASN A 435 23.02 25.18 8.67
CA ASN A 435 22.54 24.88 7.33
C ASN A 435 21.12 24.26 7.41
N ILE A 436 20.35 24.36 6.32
CA ILE A 436 18.95 23.91 6.33
C ILE A 436 18.83 22.41 6.62
N GLU A 437 19.82 21.62 6.23
CA GLU A 437 19.87 20.19 6.50
C GLU A 437 20.00 19.90 8.00
N GLY A 438 20.97 20.53 8.68
CA GLY A 438 21.14 20.45 10.12
C GLY A 438 19.90 20.94 10.86
N ALA A 439 19.31 22.06 10.43
CA ALA A 439 18.08 22.58 11.00
C ALA A 439 16.90 21.61 10.84
N THR A 440 16.81 20.92 9.69
CA THR A 440 15.79 19.90 9.40
C THR A 440 15.96 18.68 10.31
N ARG A 441 17.18 18.17 10.45
CA ARG A 441 17.49 17.07 11.38
C ARG A 441 17.15 17.46 12.82
N LEU A 442 17.49 18.68 13.23
CA LEU A 442 17.14 19.22 14.55
C LEU A 442 15.62 19.35 14.74
N ASN A 443 14.85 19.73 13.71
CA ASN A 443 13.39 19.80 13.81
C ASN A 443 12.76 18.40 13.95
N TRP A 444 13.28 17.39 13.24
CA TRP A 444 12.89 15.99 13.47
C TRP A 444 13.22 15.53 14.89
N ALA A 445 14.44 15.79 15.36
CA ALA A 445 14.85 15.47 16.72
C ALA A 445 13.96 16.18 17.75
N ARG A 446 13.64 17.46 17.55
CA ARG A 446 12.71 18.23 18.40
C ARG A 446 11.32 17.59 18.42
N ALA A 447 10.78 17.19 17.27
CA ALA A 447 9.47 16.53 17.20
C ALA A 447 9.48 15.20 17.98
N GLY A 448 10.47 14.35 17.71
CA GLY A 448 10.62 13.06 18.40
C GLY A 448 10.84 13.23 19.90
N LEU A 449 11.72 14.14 20.32
CA LEU A 449 11.98 14.42 21.74
C LEU A 449 10.76 15.03 22.43
N SER A 450 10.00 15.93 21.79
CA SER A 450 8.76 16.47 22.35
C SER A 450 7.75 15.35 22.65
N MET A 451 7.56 14.46 21.68
CA MET A 451 6.72 13.26 21.83
C MET A 451 7.21 12.37 22.98
N LEU A 452 8.51 12.06 23.04
CA LEU A 452 9.09 11.25 24.11
C LEU A 452 8.99 11.93 25.48
N PHE A 453 9.27 13.22 25.59
CA PHE A 453 9.18 13.96 26.84
C PHE A 453 7.74 13.96 27.36
N ASN A 454 6.76 14.17 26.50
CA ASN A 454 5.35 14.08 26.90
C ASN A 454 4.96 12.67 27.37
N ALA A 455 5.59 11.64 26.82
CA ALA A 455 5.39 10.24 27.22
C ALA A 455 5.95 9.91 28.61
N TYR A 456 7.15 10.39 28.93
CA TYR A 456 7.87 9.99 30.14
C TYR A 456 7.78 10.99 31.31
N ILE A 457 7.38 12.24 31.08
CA ILE A 457 7.17 13.20 32.16
C ILE A 457 5.87 12.85 32.91
N ALA A 458 6.04 12.34 34.13
CA ALA A 458 4.94 11.90 34.99
C ALA A 458 4.12 13.05 35.57
N ASP A 459 4.74 14.23 35.75
CA ASP A 459 4.08 15.42 36.28
C ASP A 459 3.60 16.34 35.14
N PRO A 460 2.28 16.48 34.91
CA PRO A 460 1.74 17.36 33.87
C PRO A 460 2.23 18.81 33.95
N ALA A 461 2.54 19.31 35.17
CA ALA A 461 3.05 20.67 35.34
C ALA A 461 4.46 20.85 34.72
N ARG A 462 5.30 19.81 34.77
CA ARG A 462 6.66 19.82 34.21
C ARG A 462 6.71 19.64 32.69
N ARG A 463 5.64 19.18 32.03
CA ARG A 463 5.60 19.02 30.57
C ARG A 463 5.85 20.33 29.83
N LYS A 464 5.42 21.45 30.42
CA LYS A 464 5.66 22.80 29.87
C LYS A 464 7.14 23.17 29.82
N THR A 465 7.95 22.65 30.73
CA THR A 465 9.38 22.94 30.80
C THR A 465 10.24 21.85 30.17
N MET A 466 9.63 20.74 29.73
CA MET A 466 10.33 19.62 29.06
C MET A 466 11.50 19.03 29.86
N ASN A 467 11.40 19.03 31.20
CA ASN A 467 12.46 18.54 32.08
C ASN A 467 12.17 17.12 32.57
N LEU A 468 12.93 16.15 32.07
CA LEU A 468 12.95 14.78 32.60
C LEU A 468 13.78 14.71 33.88
N SER A 469 13.30 13.95 34.86
CA SER A 469 14.14 13.47 35.96
C SER A 469 15.08 12.37 35.45
N THR A 470 16.17 12.12 36.18
CA THR A 470 17.11 11.02 35.86
C THR A 470 16.41 9.67 35.80
N LYS A 471 15.41 9.44 36.66
CA LYS A 471 14.57 8.23 36.65
C LYS A 471 13.72 8.13 35.38
N GLU A 472 13.09 9.22 34.96
CA GLU A 472 12.27 9.25 33.74
C GLU A 472 13.13 9.06 32.48
N LEU A 473 14.32 9.68 32.44
CA LEU A 473 15.29 9.47 31.36
C LEU A 473 15.78 8.02 31.31
N HIS A 474 16.11 7.42 32.44
CA HIS A 474 16.54 6.03 32.51
C HIS A 474 15.44 5.06 32.03
N ASN A 475 14.19 5.30 32.43
CA ASN A 475 13.04 4.53 31.93
C ASN A 475 12.89 4.68 30.41
N ALA A 476 13.01 5.91 29.89
CA ALA A 476 12.97 6.15 28.45
C ALA A 476 14.09 5.42 27.72
N PHE A 477 15.31 5.42 28.28
CA PHE A 477 16.43 4.68 27.71
C PHE A 477 16.14 3.18 27.69
N ILE A 478 15.73 2.57 28.80
CA ILE A 478 15.41 1.13 28.86
C ILE A 478 14.39 0.76 27.78
N ASP A 479 13.34 1.58 27.63
CA ASP A 479 12.27 1.31 26.69
C ASP A 479 12.69 1.51 25.22
N LEU A 480 13.56 2.47 24.94
CA LEU A 480 14.05 2.75 23.58
C LEU A 480 15.32 1.96 23.21
N ARG A 481 15.98 1.33 24.18
CA ARG A 481 17.24 0.59 24.00
C ARG A 481 17.19 -0.45 22.87
N PRO A 482 16.14 -1.29 22.73
CA PRO A 482 16.06 -2.24 21.62
C PRO A 482 16.13 -1.56 20.25
N ILE A 483 15.51 -0.38 20.14
CA ILE A 483 15.50 0.43 18.91
C ILE A 483 16.91 0.92 18.60
N PHE A 484 17.60 1.46 19.60
CA PHE A 484 18.97 1.95 19.42
C PHE A 484 19.92 0.82 19.04
N ILE A 485 19.71 -0.40 19.54
CA ILE A 485 20.46 -1.59 19.12
C ILE A 485 20.11 -1.97 17.67
N GLY A 486 18.82 -2.03 17.33
CA GLY A 486 18.36 -2.39 15.97
C GLY A 486 18.81 -1.39 14.91
N LEU A 487 19.00 -0.12 15.28
CA LEU A 487 19.54 0.93 14.42
C LEU A 487 21.08 1.02 14.44
N ASP A 488 21.77 0.11 15.15
CA ASP A 488 23.23 0.10 15.32
C ASP A 488 23.79 1.41 15.91
N LEU A 489 23.01 2.06 16.78
CA LEU A 489 23.37 3.30 17.49
C LEU A 489 24.09 3.01 18.81
N ILE A 490 23.83 1.86 19.42
CA ILE A 490 24.46 1.41 20.67
C ILE A 490 24.74 -0.09 20.61
N ASP A 491 25.78 -0.52 21.32
CA ASP A 491 26.08 -1.94 21.49
C ASP A 491 25.01 -2.64 22.33
N LYS A 492 24.67 -3.88 21.94
CA LYS A 492 23.73 -4.74 22.66
C LYS A 492 24.10 -5.04 24.12
N ASP A 493 25.37 -4.81 24.47
CA ASP A 493 25.93 -5.04 25.81
C ASP A 493 26.09 -3.72 26.59
N ASP A 494 25.78 -2.56 25.98
CA ASP A 494 25.80 -1.29 26.66
C ASP A 494 24.47 -1.04 27.38
N PHE A 495 24.49 -1.19 28.70
CA PHE A 495 23.36 -0.95 29.60
C PHE A 495 23.45 0.40 30.32
N ILE A 496 24.55 1.12 30.14
CA ILE A 496 24.86 2.37 30.84
C ILE A 496 25.06 3.54 29.87
N TYR A 497 24.62 3.37 28.62
CA TYR A 497 24.74 4.38 27.58
C TYR A 497 24.07 5.69 27.99
N ASP A 498 22.90 5.67 28.64
CA ASP A 498 22.22 6.86 29.14
C ASP A 498 23.04 7.61 30.20
N GLN A 499 23.66 6.87 31.12
CA GLN A 499 24.52 7.43 32.17
C GLN A 499 25.81 8.00 31.57
N SER A 500 26.40 7.29 30.61
CA SER A 500 27.61 7.73 29.92
C SER A 500 27.33 8.95 29.06
N LEU A 501 26.24 8.94 28.28
CA LEU A 501 25.80 10.09 27.48
C LEU A 501 25.52 11.31 28.36
N PHE A 502 24.87 11.14 29.51
CA PHE A 502 24.60 12.26 30.41
C PHE A 502 25.89 12.78 31.07
N ARG A 503 26.77 11.89 31.51
CA ARG A 503 28.09 12.26 32.05
C ARG A 503 28.90 13.01 31.00
N ASP A 504 28.97 12.48 29.80
CA ASP A 504 29.78 13.00 28.71
C ASP A 504 29.18 14.32 28.20
N ALA A 505 27.85 14.41 28.05
CA ALA A 505 27.16 15.66 27.75
C ALA A 505 27.45 16.73 28.83
N ASN A 506 27.47 16.39 30.11
CA ASN A 506 27.83 17.34 31.18
C ASN A 506 29.33 17.67 31.22
N LEU A 507 30.21 16.76 30.80
CA LEU A 507 31.64 17.04 30.65
C LEU A 507 31.91 18.07 29.55
N PHE A 508 31.08 18.09 28.50
CA PHE A 508 31.21 18.99 27.36
C PHE A 508 30.26 20.19 27.38
N MET A 509 29.31 20.24 28.32
CA MET A 509 28.46 21.41 28.58
C MET A 509 29.03 22.19 29.78
N PRO A 510 29.80 23.27 29.59
CA PRO A 510 30.28 24.13 30.66
C PRO A 510 29.12 24.89 31.30
N ARG A 511 28.43 24.20 32.20
CA ARG A 511 27.72 24.78 33.34
C ARG A 511 28.10 23.93 34.55
N SER A 512 29.37 24.07 34.95
CA SER A 512 29.64 24.11 36.38
C SER A 512 28.95 25.38 36.90
N ASP A 513 28.14 25.25 37.95
CA ASP A 513 27.41 26.33 38.61
C ASP A 513 28.10 27.71 38.64
#